data_AF-A0AAD8YN90-F1
#
_entry.id   AF-A0AAD8YN90-F1
#
_cell.length_a   1.000
_cell.length_b   1.000
_cell.length_c   1.000
_cell.angle_alpha   90.00
_cell.angle_beta   90.00
_cell.angle_gamma   90.00
#
_symmetry.space_group_name_H-M   'P 1'
#
loop_
_entity.id
_entity.type
_entity.pdbx_description
1 polymer ?
#
loop_
_entity_poly.entity_id
_entity_poly.type
_entity_poly.pdbx_seq_one_letter_code
_entity_poly.pdbx_strand_id
1 'polypeptide(L)'
;MRSVENETMERNHNNGMHLADTFIQINYDTLSSKGIAQGSNSGNVNYTIAHTNPSQVRQTEEQIKVEFEELHQFLKEEEATRIAALREEEEEKSQRMKAKISEMNKLLTSVLEQINKIKDDMNNEDSLFLHVSPVPKKFRSTEERAKYTVPDPEVGPGVLIDVSKHLGNLRYTVWEKMKDICPY
;
A
#
# COMPACT_ATOMS: atom_id res chain seq x y z
N MET A 1 16.69 -6.04 29.06
CA MET A 1 16.92 -6.86 27.85
C MET A 1 17.53 -6.09 26.65
N ARG A 2 17.72 -4.75 26.69
CA ARG A 2 18.32 -3.98 25.57
C ARG A 2 19.86 -3.83 25.57
N SER A 3 20.59 -4.32 26.58
CA SER A 3 22.05 -4.12 26.65
C SER A 3 22.88 -5.19 25.92
N VAL A 4 22.32 -6.38 25.65
CA VAL A 4 23.11 -7.50 25.11
C VAL A 4 23.16 -7.47 23.57
N GLU A 5 22.17 -6.86 22.92
CA GLU A 5 22.07 -6.75 21.45
C GLU A 5 23.00 -5.66 20.87
N ASN A 6 23.23 -4.56 21.61
CA ASN A 6 24.16 -3.51 21.17
C ASN A 6 25.62 -3.95 21.23
N GLU A 7 26.03 -4.73 22.26
CA GLU A 7 27.38 -5.29 22.33
C GLU A 7 27.65 -6.35 21.25
N THR A 8 26.62 -7.06 20.79
CA THR A 8 26.75 -8.02 19.69
C THR A 8 26.81 -7.34 18.33
N MET A 9 26.12 -6.22 18.12
CA MET A 9 26.27 -5.41 16.89
C MET A 9 27.63 -4.72 16.80
N GLU A 10 28.16 -4.13 17.88
CA GLU A 10 29.48 -3.49 17.88
C GLU A 10 30.62 -4.51 17.69
N ARG A 11 30.52 -5.70 18.31
CA ARG A 11 31.51 -6.77 18.07
C ARG A 11 31.47 -7.29 16.63
N ASN A 12 30.30 -7.37 16.00
CA ASN A 12 30.18 -7.82 14.61
C ASN A 12 30.70 -6.77 13.62
N HIS A 13 30.48 -5.47 13.88
CA HIS A 13 31.05 -4.39 13.07
C HIS A 13 32.59 -4.32 13.21
N ASN A 14 33.11 -4.42 14.44
CA ASN A 14 34.55 -4.42 14.69
C ASN A 14 35.25 -5.69 14.19
N ASN A 15 34.60 -6.86 14.27
CA ASN A 15 35.12 -8.08 13.66
C ASN A 15 35.13 -7.99 12.13
N GLY A 16 34.12 -7.37 11.50
CA GLY A 16 34.09 -7.16 10.05
C GLY A 16 35.21 -6.23 9.56
N MET A 17 35.46 -5.14 10.29
CA MET A 17 36.54 -4.20 10.00
C MET A 17 37.92 -4.82 10.25
N HIS A 18 38.10 -5.56 11.35
CA HIS A 18 39.34 -6.27 11.65
C HIS A 18 39.62 -7.40 10.64
N LEU A 19 38.59 -8.12 10.17
CA LEU A 19 38.75 -9.14 9.15
C LEU A 19 39.15 -8.52 7.81
N ALA A 20 38.53 -7.40 7.40
CA ALA A 20 38.91 -6.67 6.19
C ALA A 20 40.37 -6.19 6.25
N ASP A 21 40.78 -5.61 7.39
CA ASP A 21 42.15 -5.16 7.62
C ASP A 21 43.13 -6.35 7.63
N THR A 22 42.74 -7.49 8.21
CA THR A 22 43.55 -8.71 8.22
C THR A 22 43.68 -9.32 6.82
N PHE A 23 42.63 -9.30 6.01
CA PHE A 23 42.66 -9.75 4.62
C PHE A 23 43.56 -8.87 3.76
N ILE A 24 43.57 -7.55 3.98
CA ILE A 24 44.47 -6.63 3.28
C ILE A 24 45.93 -6.88 3.70
N GLN A 25 46.19 -7.05 5.01
CA GLN A 25 47.56 -7.24 5.53
C GLN A 25 48.17 -8.57 5.08
N ILE A 26 47.42 -9.68 5.14
CA ILE A 26 47.88 -10.99 4.67
C ILE A 26 48.24 -10.95 3.18
N ASN A 27 47.49 -10.18 2.38
CA ASN A 27 47.75 -10.08 0.95
C ASN A 27 49.03 -9.27 0.67
N TYR A 28 49.26 -8.19 1.41
CA TYR A 28 50.51 -7.41 1.32
C TYR A 28 51.74 -8.25 1.68
N ASP A 29 51.68 -9.01 2.78
CA ASP A 29 52.80 -9.84 3.23
C ASP A 29 53.05 -11.03 2.29
N THR A 30 51.98 -11.62 1.72
CA THR A 30 52.08 -12.71 0.73
C THR A 30 52.67 -12.23 -0.60
N LEU A 31 52.35 -11.00 -1.02
CA LEU A 31 52.91 -10.38 -2.22
C LEU A 31 54.37 -9.93 -2.02
N SER A 32 54.69 -9.41 -0.83
CA SER A 32 56.05 -9.05 -0.43
C SER A 32 56.97 -10.28 -0.34
N SER A 33 56.45 -11.39 0.21
CA SER A 33 57.18 -12.65 0.35
C SER A 33 57.40 -13.38 -0.98
N LYS A 34 56.51 -13.19 -1.98
CA LYS A 34 56.66 -13.76 -3.34
C LYS A 34 57.68 -13.00 -4.21
N GLY A 35 58.19 -11.85 -3.77
CA GLY A 35 59.10 -10.99 -4.54
C GLY A 35 60.59 -11.36 -4.55
N ILE A 36 61.03 -12.44 -3.88
CA ILE A 36 62.47 -12.79 -3.78
C ILE A 36 62.88 -13.96 -4.72
N ALA A 37 61.95 -14.55 -5.47
CA ALA A 37 62.29 -15.60 -6.44
C ALA A 37 62.19 -15.09 -7.89
N GLN A 38 63.36 -14.88 -8.50
CA GLN A 38 63.63 -14.81 -9.95
C GLN A 38 63.36 -13.49 -10.69
N GLY A 39 64.44 -12.74 -10.90
CA GLY A 39 64.95 -12.37 -12.24
C GLY A 39 64.04 -11.57 -13.18
N SER A 40 64.34 -10.27 -13.28
CA SER A 40 64.29 -9.50 -14.54
C SER A 40 62.92 -9.28 -15.21
N ASN A 41 61.97 -8.63 -14.52
CA ASN A 41 60.92 -7.81 -15.18
C ASN A 41 60.29 -6.74 -14.25
N SER A 42 61.12 -6.02 -13.48
CA SER A 42 60.66 -5.16 -12.36
C SER A 42 60.11 -3.78 -12.76
N GLY A 43 60.27 -3.36 -14.02
CA GLY A 43 59.91 -2.00 -14.48
C GLY A 43 58.41 -1.78 -14.79
N ASN A 44 57.69 -2.82 -15.23
CA ASN A 44 56.31 -2.67 -15.70
C ASN A 44 55.23 -3.14 -14.69
N VAL A 45 55.60 -3.96 -13.70
CA VAL A 45 54.62 -4.46 -12.71
C VAL A 45 54.38 -3.42 -11.60
N ASN A 46 55.41 -2.68 -11.17
CA ASN A 46 55.29 -1.67 -10.10
C ASN A 46 54.47 -0.43 -10.51
N TYR A 47 54.50 -0.03 -11.78
CA TYR A 47 53.64 1.07 -12.28
C TYR A 47 52.17 0.64 -12.38
N THR A 48 51.92 -0.67 -12.49
CA THR A 48 50.58 -1.24 -12.60
C THR A 48 49.91 -1.45 -11.24
N ILE A 49 50.69 -1.66 -10.17
CA ILE A 49 50.15 -1.76 -8.81
C ILE A 49 49.89 -0.38 -8.19
N ALA A 50 50.63 0.66 -8.62
CA ALA A 50 50.45 2.04 -8.16
C ALA A 50 49.25 2.76 -8.81
N HIS A 51 48.71 2.25 -9.91
CA HIS A 51 47.56 2.86 -10.59
C HIS A 51 46.20 2.28 -10.16
N THR A 52 46.17 1.18 -9.41
CA THR A 52 45.02 0.83 -8.56
C THR A 52 45.02 1.77 -7.36
N ASN A 53 44.69 3.02 -7.66
CA ASN A 53 44.61 4.15 -6.75
C ASN A 53 43.63 3.81 -5.62
N PRO A 54 44.05 3.73 -4.35
CA PRO A 54 43.13 3.58 -3.21
C PRO A 54 42.03 4.66 -3.19
N SER A 55 42.28 5.80 -3.82
CA SER A 55 41.29 6.85 -4.07
C SER A 55 40.20 6.45 -5.07
N GLN A 56 40.51 5.67 -6.11
CA GLN A 56 39.53 5.18 -7.08
C GLN A 56 38.58 4.17 -6.44
N VAL A 57 39.10 3.24 -5.64
CA VAL A 57 38.26 2.27 -4.89
C VAL A 57 37.28 3.01 -3.99
N ARG A 58 37.76 3.97 -3.20
CA ARG A 58 36.91 4.79 -2.32
C ARG A 58 35.86 5.61 -3.09
N GLN A 59 36.24 6.20 -4.22
CA GLN A 59 35.30 6.95 -5.06
C GLN A 59 34.21 6.03 -5.64
N THR A 60 34.58 4.84 -6.11
CA THR A 60 33.62 3.85 -6.60
C THR A 60 32.70 3.35 -5.48
N GLU A 61 33.22 3.13 -4.27
CA GLU A 61 32.40 2.80 -3.10
C GLU A 61 31.39 3.91 -2.76
N GLU A 62 31.82 5.18 -2.80
CA GLU A 62 30.93 6.33 -2.57
C GLU A 62 29.86 6.43 -3.66
N GLN A 63 30.22 6.23 -4.94
CA GLN A 63 29.25 6.21 -6.05
C GLN A 63 28.23 5.08 -5.89
N ILE A 64 28.66 3.86 -5.57
CA ILE A 64 27.75 2.74 -5.31
C ILE A 64 26.76 3.10 -4.19
N LYS A 65 27.23 3.72 -3.11
CA LYS A 65 26.34 4.13 -2.01
C LYS A 65 25.30 5.16 -2.44
N VAL A 66 25.70 6.14 -3.26
CA VAL A 66 24.78 7.16 -3.77
C VAL A 66 23.69 6.53 -4.66
N GLU A 67 24.07 5.68 -5.61
CA GLU A 67 23.12 4.97 -6.49
C GLU A 67 22.11 4.13 -5.70
N PHE A 68 22.56 3.43 -4.66
CA PHE A 68 21.67 2.64 -3.80
C PHE A 68 20.77 3.52 -2.94
N GLU A 69 21.23 4.69 -2.48
CA GLU A 69 20.39 5.63 -1.73
C GLU A 69 19.27 6.20 -2.62
N GLU A 70 19.57 6.56 -3.87
CA GLU A 70 18.56 7.00 -4.84
C GLU A 70 17.52 5.91 -5.10
N LEU A 71 17.96 4.67 -5.27
CA LEU A 71 17.06 3.53 -5.41
C LEU A 71 16.19 3.32 -4.16
N HIS A 72 16.78 3.39 -2.96
CA HIS A 72 16.02 3.27 -1.72
C HIS A 72 14.99 4.38 -1.57
N GLN A 73 15.33 5.61 -1.95
CA GLN A 73 14.43 6.74 -1.92
C GLN A 73 13.25 6.53 -2.89
N PHE A 74 13.52 6.12 -4.12
CA PHE A 74 12.48 5.79 -5.09
C PHE A 74 11.52 4.70 -4.58
N LEU A 75 12.06 3.62 -4.02
CA LEU A 75 11.24 2.51 -3.50
C LEU A 75 10.33 2.96 -2.36
N LYS A 76 10.81 3.82 -1.46
CA LYS A 76 9.99 4.41 -0.37
C LYS A 76 8.86 5.27 -0.93
N GLU A 77 9.13 6.07 -1.95
CA GLU A 77 8.14 6.94 -2.59
C GLU A 77 7.05 6.14 -3.33
N GLU A 78 7.45 5.11 -4.09
CA GLU A 78 6.51 4.21 -4.77
C GLU A 78 5.68 3.39 -3.77
N GLU A 79 6.26 2.93 -2.66
CA GLU A 79 5.52 2.31 -1.56
C GLU A 79 4.50 3.28 -0.95
N ALA A 80 4.93 4.49 -0.58
CA ALA A 80 4.06 5.50 0.02
C ALA A 80 2.90 5.91 -0.90
N THR A 81 3.17 6.07 -2.20
CA THR A 81 2.18 6.41 -3.23
C THR A 81 1.11 5.32 -3.35
N ARG A 82 1.51 4.05 -3.34
CA ARG A 82 0.56 2.93 -3.41
C ARG A 82 -0.26 2.78 -2.13
N ILE A 83 0.36 2.94 -0.96
CA ILE A 83 -0.36 2.93 0.31
C ILE A 83 -1.39 4.06 0.33
N ALA A 84 -1.04 5.25 -0.15
CA ALA A 84 -1.98 6.37 -0.26
C ALA A 84 -3.16 6.03 -1.18
N ALA A 85 -2.91 5.47 -2.36
CA ALA A 85 -3.97 5.04 -3.28
C ALA A 85 -4.89 3.95 -2.69
N LEU A 86 -4.34 3.03 -1.89
CA LEU A 86 -5.12 2.03 -1.14
C LEU A 86 -6.02 2.68 -0.08
N ARG A 87 -5.50 3.66 0.67
CA ARG A 87 -6.26 4.40 1.68
C ARG A 87 -7.38 5.23 1.07
N GLU A 88 -7.13 5.86 -0.07
CA GLU A 88 -8.15 6.59 -0.82
C GLU A 88 -9.30 5.65 -1.24
N GLU A 89 -8.98 4.47 -1.77
CA GLU A 89 -10.00 3.48 -2.14
C GLU A 89 -10.81 2.97 -0.95
N GLU A 90 -10.16 2.72 0.18
CA GLU A 90 -10.81 2.35 1.44
C GLU A 90 -11.82 3.42 1.88
N GLU A 91 -11.39 4.69 1.88
CA GLU A 91 -12.25 5.80 2.29
C GLU A 91 -13.41 6.02 1.32
N GLU A 92 -13.17 5.98 0.01
CA GLU A 92 -14.21 6.11 -1.02
C GLU A 92 -15.28 5.02 -0.86
N LYS A 93 -14.87 3.77 -0.61
CA LYS A 93 -15.80 2.64 -0.37
C LYS A 93 -16.56 2.78 0.95
N SER A 94 -15.89 3.23 2.01
CA SER A 94 -16.51 3.52 3.31
C SER A 94 -17.59 4.61 3.21
N GLN A 95 -17.30 5.70 2.51
CA GLN A 95 -18.24 6.80 2.32
C GLN A 95 -19.44 6.38 1.46
N ARG A 96 -19.22 5.61 0.38
CA ARG A 96 -20.31 5.03 -0.41
C ARG A 96 -21.24 4.15 0.45
N MET A 97 -20.67 3.32 1.31
CA MET A 97 -21.46 2.48 2.23
C MET A 97 -22.29 3.33 3.20
N LYS A 98 -21.69 4.36 3.82
CA LYS A 98 -22.41 5.29 4.71
C LYS A 98 -23.57 5.99 3.99
N ALA A 99 -23.36 6.43 2.75
CA ALA A 99 -24.40 7.05 1.94
C ALA A 99 -25.56 6.08 1.66
N LYS A 100 -25.25 4.82 1.33
CA LYS A 100 -26.26 3.79 1.09
C LYS A 100 -27.09 3.48 2.34
N ILE A 101 -26.45 3.37 3.50
CA ILE A 101 -27.14 3.21 4.79
C ILE A 101 -28.06 4.40 5.07
N SER A 102 -27.61 5.63 4.80
CA SER A 102 -28.44 6.83 4.97
C SER A 102 -29.67 6.82 4.06
N GLU A 103 -29.51 6.42 2.80
CA GLU A 103 -30.61 6.25 1.86
C GLU A 103 -31.63 5.21 2.35
N MET A 104 -31.17 4.04 2.79
CA MET A 104 -32.02 3.00 3.36
C MET A 104 -32.79 3.49 4.59
N ASN A 105 -32.15 4.27 5.47
CA ASN A 105 -32.80 4.84 6.65
C ASN A 105 -33.91 5.84 6.26
N LYS A 106 -33.72 6.64 5.20
CA LYS A 106 -34.77 7.55 4.69
C LYS A 106 -35.95 6.77 4.12
N LEU A 107 -35.68 5.72 3.35
CA LEU A 107 -36.72 4.83 2.83
C LEU A 107 -37.50 4.16 3.96
N LEU A 108 -36.81 3.68 4.99
CA LEU A 108 -37.43 3.09 6.18
C LEU A 108 -38.36 4.10 6.87
N THR A 109 -37.92 5.33 7.12
CA THR A 109 -38.76 6.38 7.70
C THR A 109 -39.98 6.68 6.83
N SER A 110 -39.81 6.77 5.50
CA SER A 110 -40.92 7.02 4.58
C SER A 110 -41.95 5.88 4.58
N VAL A 111 -41.50 4.62 4.63
CA VAL A 111 -42.39 3.46 4.74
C VAL A 111 -43.12 3.46 6.08
N LEU A 112 -42.44 3.77 7.19
CA LEU A 112 -43.08 3.89 8.50
C LEU A 112 -44.14 4.99 8.54
N GLU A 113 -43.87 6.14 7.94
CA GLU A 113 -44.85 7.22 7.81
C GLU A 113 -46.07 6.79 6.98
N GLN A 114 -45.87 6.03 5.89
CA GLN A 114 -46.96 5.51 5.09
C GLN A 114 -47.80 4.47 5.84
N ILE A 115 -47.17 3.56 6.58
CA ILE A 115 -47.87 2.58 7.43
C ILE A 115 -48.72 3.30 8.48
N ASN A 116 -48.16 4.32 9.14
CA ASN A 116 -48.91 5.10 10.14
C ASN A 116 -50.09 5.84 9.50
N LYS A 117 -49.90 6.46 8.33
CA LYS A 117 -51.01 7.10 7.59
C LYS A 117 -52.11 6.11 7.23
N ILE A 118 -51.76 4.93 6.75
CA ILE A 118 -52.73 3.87 6.42
C ILE A 118 -53.46 3.42 7.70
N LYS A 119 -52.73 3.23 8.80
CA LYS A 119 -53.31 2.86 10.10
C LYS A 119 -54.30 3.91 10.61
N ASP A 120 -53.97 5.20 10.51
CA ASP A 120 -54.85 6.29 10.90
C ASP A 120 -56.09 6.38 9.99
N ASP A 121 -55.91 6.22 8.67
CA ASP A 121 -57.01 6.16 7.70
C ASP A 121 -57.98 5.00 8.04
N MET A 122 -57.47 3.82 8.41
CA MET A 122 -58.28 2.66 8.84
C MET A 122 -59.01 2.89 10.16
N ASN A 123 -58.33 3.41 11.19
CA ASN A 123 -58.97 3.73 12.49
C ASN A 123 -60.09 4.77 12.33
N ASN A 124 -59.93 5.71 11.41
CA ASN A 124 -60.96 6.71 11.09
C ASN A 124 -62.12 6.12 10.27
N GLU A 125 -61.88 5.06 9.49
CA GLU A 125 -62.92 4.35 8.74
C GLU A 125 -63.83 3.49 9.65
N ASP A 126 -63.32 2.92 10.76
CA ASP A 126 -64.16 2.14 11.71
C ASP A 126 -65.33 2.96 12.30
N SER A 127 -65.20 4.29 12.38
CA SER A 127 -66.29 5.20 12.78
C SER A 127 -67.35 5.43 11.69
N LEU A 128 -66.99 5.27 10.41
CA LEU A 128 -67.83 5.53 9.24
C LEU A 128 -68.40 4.26 8.61
N PHE A 129 -67.77 3.10 8.82
CA PHE A 129 -68.17 1.81 8.25
C PHE A 129 -69.51 1.30 8.82
N LEU A 130 -69.92 1.78 10.01
CA LEU A 130 -71.23 1.46 10.61
C LEU A 130 -72.41 2.17 9.92
N HIS A 131 -72.20 3.07 8.96
CA HIS A 131 -73.26 3.78 8.24
C HIS A 131 -73.20 3.54 6.71
N VAL A 132 -73.62 2.34 6.29
CA VAL A 132 -74.29 1.98 5.01
C VAL A 132 -73.85 2.66 3.68
N SER A 133 -72.99 1.96 2.92
CA SER A 133 -72.81 1.94 1.43
C SER A 133 -72.41 3.25 0.69
N PRO A 134 -71.82 3.24 -0.55
CA PRO A 134 -71.07 2.22 -1.30
C PRO A 134 -69.54 2.48 -1.23
N VAL A 135 -68.70 1.47 -1.49
CA VAL A 135 -67.21 1.48 -1.39
C VAL A 135 -66.62 2.89 -1.46
N PRO A 136 -66.23 3.48 -0.31
CA PRO A 136 -65.88 4.89 -0.25
C PRO A 136 -64.69 5.16 -1.15
N LYS A 137 -64.70 6.29 -1.87
CA LYS A 137 -63.56 6.76 -2.68
C LYS A 137 -62.23 6.73 -1.91
N LYS A 138 -62.27 6.82 -0.58
CA LYS A 138 -61.11 6.72 0.31
C LYS A 138 -60.48 5.34 0.36
N PHE A 139 -61.26 4.26 0.29
CA PHE A 139 -60.74 2.89 0.25
C PHE A 139 -59.82 2.67 -0.96
N ARG A 140 -60.19 3.19 -2.14
CA ARG A 140 -59.33 3.14 -3.34
C ARG A 140 -58.03 3.92 -3.16
N SER A 141 -58.09 5.08 -2.50
CA SER A 141 -56.89 5.88 -2.19
C SER A 141 -55.97 5.16 -1.20
N THR A 142 -56.52 4.42 -0.22
CA THR A 142 -55.75 3.58 0.70
C THR A 142 -55.11 2.40 -0.02
N GLU A 143 -55.85 1.75 -0.94
CA GLU A 143 -55.35 0.65 -1.78
C GLU A 143 -54.23 1.11 -2.73
N GLU A 144 -54.35 2.28 -3.35
CA GLU A 144 -53.30 2.88 -4.17
C GLU A 144 -52.04 3.20 -3.36
N ARG A 145 -52.20 3.68 -2.12
CA ARG A 145 -51.08 3.95 -1.20
C ARG A 145 -50.40 2.66 -0.71
N ALA A 146 -51.16 1.58 -0.57
CA ALA A 146 -50.64 0.26 -0.19
C ALA A 146 -49.84 -0.43 -1.31
N LYS A 147 -50.02 -0.03 -2.59
CA LYS A 147 -49.24 -0.52 -3.74
C LYS A 147 -47.82 0.09 -3.81
N TYR A 148 -47.38 0.79 -2.76
CA TYR A 148 -46.05 1.37 -2.68
C TYR A 148 -44.96 0.31 -2.89
N THR A 149 -44.18 0.48 -3.96
CA THR A 149 -43.06 -0.41 -4.29
C THR A 149 -41.76 0.28 -3.88
N VAL A 150 -41.04 -0.30 -2.91
CA VAL A 150 -39.71 0.16 -2.50
C VAL A 150 -38.69 -0.36 -3.52
N PRO A 151 -37.86 0.50 -4.13
CA PRO A 151 -36.73 0.04 -4.93
C PRO A 151 -35.77 -0.76 -4.05
N ASP A 152 -35.34 -1.94 -4.51
CA ASP A 152 -34.40 -2.78 -3.78
C ASP A 152 -33.04 -2.06 -3.64
N PRO A 153 -32.52 -1.86 -2.41
CA PRO A 153 -31.19 -1.28 -2.24
C PRO A 153 -30.12 -2.31 -2.62
N GLU A 154 -29.75 -2.36 -3.91
CA GLU A 154 -28.64 -3.19 -4.37
C GLU A 154 -27.34 -2.81 -3.68
N VAL A 155 -26.71 -3.79 -3.04
CA VAL A 155 -25.31 -3.73 -2.60
C VAL A 155 -24.46 -4.12 -3.79
N GLY A 156 -24.12 -3.14 -4.64
CA GLY A 156 -23.43 -3.40 -5.90
C GLY A 156 -22.08 -4.11 -5.74
N PRO A 157 -21.63 -4.86 -6.76
CA PRO A 157 -20.26 -5.39 -6.81
C PRO A 157 -19.25 -4.23 -6.78
N GLY A 158 -18.31 -4.26 -5.82
CA GLY A 158 -17.34 -3.17 -5.61
C GLY A 158 -17.15 -2.75 -4.15
N VAL A 159 -17.81 -3.41 -3.19
CA VAL A 159 -17.68 -3.14 -1.75
C VAL A 159 -16.28 -3.45 -1.20
N LEU A 160 -15.62 -4.48 -1.75
CA LEU A 160 -14.33 -4.95 -1.25
C LEU A 160 -13.17 -4.25 -1.94
N ILE A 161 -12.05 -4.08 -1.21
CA ILE A 161 -10.79 -3.57 -1.76
C ILE A 161 -10.33 -4.42 -2.95
N ASP A 162 -9.92 -3.75 -4.02
CA ASP A 162 -9.32 -4.39 -5.19
C ASP A 162 -7.84 -4.70 -4.92
N VAL A 163 -7.61 -5.85 -4.28
CA VAL A 163 -6.25 -6.30 -3.94
C VAL A 163 -5.38 -6.43 -5.19
N SER A 164 -5.94 -6.89 -6.31
CA SER A 164 -5.22 -7.05 -7.58
C SER A 164 -4.77 -5.71 -8.17
N LYS A 165 -5.55 -4.65 -8.02
CA LYS A 165 -5.15 -3.30 -8.47
C LYS A 165 -3.92 -2.80 -7.72
N HIS A 166 -3.79 -3.11 -6.43
CA HIS A 166 -2.67 -2.62 -5.60
C HIS A 166 -1.44 -3.53 -5.64
N LEU A 167 -1.63 -4.85 -5.65
CA LEU A 167 -0.56 -5.85 -5.58
C LEU A 167 -0.27 -6.57 -6.91
N GLY A 168 -1.17 -6.48 -7.89
CA GLY A 168 -1.01 -7.14 -9.18
C GLY A 168 0.21 -6.61 -9.92
N ASN A 169 1.10 -7.52 -10.32
CA ASN A 169 2.34 -7.21 -11.03
C ASN A 169 3.21 -6.13 -10.35
N LEU A 170 3.11 -5.98 -9.03
CA LEU A 170 3.81 -4.95 -8.25
C LEU A 170 5.30 -4.87 -8.62
N ARG A 171 6.03 -5.97 -8.46
CA ARG A 171 7.48 -6.00 -8.73
C ARG A 171 7.84 -5.58 -10.15
N TYR A 172 7.06 -6.02 -11.14
CA TYR A 172 7.28 -5.67 -12.55
C TYR A 172 7.05 -4.18 -12.80
N THR A 173 5.93 -3.64 -12.32
CA THR A 173 5.58 -2.21 -12.50
C THR A 173 6.57 -1.27 -11.81
N VAL A 174 7.05 -1.65 -10.62
CA VAL A 174 8.09 -0.89 -9.90
C VAL A 174 9.40 -0.92 -10.68
N TRP A 175 9.85 -2.11 -11.10
CA TRP A 175 11.05 -2.25 -11.93
C TRP A 175 10.94 -1.49 -13.25
N GLU A 176 9.76 -1.46 -13.88
CA GLU A 176 9.54 -0.76 -15.13
C GLU A 176 9.78 0.75 -14.98
N LYS A 177 9.25 1.34 -13.90
CA LYS A 177 9.46 2.75 -13.54
C LYS A 177 10.89 3.07 -13.13
N MET A 178 11.60 2.12 -12.49
CA MET A 178 13.01 2.31 -12.11
C MET A 178 13.92 2.59 -13.31
N LYS A 179 13.58 2.08 -14.50
CA LYS A 179 14.37 2.33 -15.72
C LYS A 179 14.48 3.81 -16.08
N ASP A 180 13.51 4.63 -15.68
CA ASP A 180 13.51 6.07 -15.99
C ASP A 180 14.51 6.86 -15.11
N ILE A 181 14.98 6.26 -14.02
CA ILE A 181 15.82 6.89 -13.00
C ILE A 181 17.28 6.41 -13.13
N CYS A 182 17.49 5.22 -13.68
CA CYS A 182 18.81 4.66 -13.97
C CYS A 182 18.99 4.51 -15.50
N PRO A 183 19.31 5.59 -16.22
CA PRO A 183 19.60 5.52 -17.66
C PRO A 183 20.93 4.80 -17.90
N TYR A 184 20.95 3.94 -18.94
CA TYR A 184 22.12 3.19 -19.40
C TYR A 184 23.23 4.09 -19.97
#